data_AF-A0A0F9LHB2-F1
#
_entry.id   AF-A0A0F9LHB2-F1
#
_cell.length_a   1.000
_cell.length_b   1.000
_cell.length_c   1.000
_cell.angle_alpha   90.00
_cell.angle_beta   90.00
_cell.angle_gamma   90.00
#
_symmetry.space_group_name_H-M   'P 1'
#
loop_
_entity.id
_entity.type
_entity.pdbx_description
1 polymer ?
#
loop_
_entity_poly.entity_id
_entity_poly.type
_entity_poly.pdbx_seq_one_letter_code
_entity_poly.pdbx_strand_id
1 'polypeptide(L)'
;MEKQFHKKFGTCPGTKQDGTPCGGTHRFMEELGKELKTRGFARPEWNLRYDVREGVPTDKNFRGTMPVGTMLPGFEIMTDICMDCGTLYAVELRRVENKGEVRRSSGLQLPNQQPPTHPFSNS
;
A
#
# COMPACT_ATOMS: atom_id res chain seq x y z
N MET A 1 5.79 17.47 -19.98
CA MET A 1 5.51 16.12 -20.51
C MET A 1 5.32 15.21 -19.29
N GLU A 2 4.07 14.92 -18.91
CA GLU A 2 3.79 14.04 -17.76
C GLU A 2 4.24 12.62 -18.12
N LYS A 3 5.32 12.15 -17.50
CA LYS A 3 5.64 10.72 -17.52
C LYS A 3 4.67 10.04 -16.58
N GLN A 4 3.66 9.37 -17.13
CA GLN A 4 2.88 8.42 -16.36
C GLN A 4 3.78 7.24 -16.02
N PHE A 5 4.21 7.14 -14.77
CA PHE A 5 5.02 6.04 -14.29
C PHE A 5 4.11 4.85 -14.02
N HIS A 6 4.19 3.84 -14.88
CA HIS A 6 3.46 2.59 -14.73
C HIS A 6 4.39 1.43 -15.09
N LYS A 7 4.57 0.50 -14.16
CA LYS A 7 5.36 -0.70 -14.37
C LYS A 7 4.66 -1.91 -13.77
N LYS A 8 4.54 -2.96 -14.60
CA LYS A 8 4.16 -4.31 -14.16
C LYS A 8 5.39 -5.19 -14.06
N PHE A 9 5.38 -6.07 -13.06
CA PHE A 9 6.41 -7.09 -12.87
C PHE A 9 5.77 -8.45 -13.15
N GLY A 10 6.33 -9.18 -14.12
CA GLY A 10 5.82 -10.49 -14.54
C GLY A 10 6.35 -11.66 -13.70
N THR A 11 7.58 -11.54 -13.20
CA THR A 11 8.30 -12.62 -12.52
C THR A 11 8.78 -12.19 -11.14
N CYS A 12 8.90 -13.17 -10.24
CA CYS A 12 9.45 -12.95 -8.91
C CYS A 12 10.94 -12.55 -8.98
N PRO A 13 11.34 -11.43 -8.35
CA PRO A 13 12.73 -10.99 -8.30
C PRO A 13 13.54 -11.67 -7.17
N GLY A 14 12.89 -12.49 -6.34
CA GLY A 14 13.53 -13.14 -5.19
C GLY A 14 14.49 -14.26 -5.58
N THR A 15 15.13 -14.82 -4.56
CA THR A 15 16.07 -15.93 -4.67
C THR A 15 15.50 -17.14 -3.95
N LYS A 16 15.69 -18.34 -4.50
CA LYS A 16 15.35 -19.60 -3.83
C LYS A 16 16.34 -19.92 -2.71
N GLN A 17 16.03 -20.92 -1.89
CA GLN A 17 16.89 -21.34 -0.77
C GLN A 17 18.26 -21.85 -1.23
N ASP A 18 18.36 -22.36 -2.45
CA ASP A 18 19.60 -22.84 -3.06
C ASP A 18 20.48 -21.71 -3.67
N GLY A 19 20.07 -20.44 -3.51
CA GLY A 19 20.80 -19.29 -4.03
C GLY A 19 20.53 -18.97 -5.51
N THR A 20 19.65 -19.72 -6.18
CA THR A 20 19.30 -19.44 -7.59
C THR A 20 18.18 -18.41 -7.72
N PRO A 21 18.15 -17.59 -8.79
CA PRO A 21 17.04 -16.68 -9.05
C PRO A 21 15.71 -17.43 -9.13
N CYS A 22 14.68 -16.92 -8.47
CA CYS A 22 13.38 -17.58 -8.43
C CYS A 22 12.68 -17.56 -9.79
N GLY A 23 12.45 -16.37 -10.35
CA GLY A 23 11.76 -16.19 -11.63
C GLY A 23 10.30 -16.68 -11.66
N GLY A 24 9.77 -17.14 -10.53
CA GLY A 24 8.44 -17.73 -10.41
C GLY A 24 7.32 -16.77 -10.82
N THR A 25 6.26 -17.32 -11.38
CA THR A 25 5.07 -16.58 -11.82
C THR A 25 3.84 -16.88 -10.95
N HIS A 26 3.91 -17.89 -10.07
CA HIS A 26 2.83 -18.29 -9.21
C HIS A 26 2.73 -17.38 -7.98
N ARG A 27 1.53 -16.84 -7.74
CA ARG A 27 1.30 -15.73 -6.81
C ARG A 27 0.12 -16.01 -5.90
N PHE A 28 0.35 -15.89 -4.61
CA PHE A 28 -0.59 -16.31 -3.58
C PHE A 28 -1.91 -15.53 -3.61
N MET A 29 -1.87 -14.19 -3.64
CA MET A 29 -3.07 -13.35 -3.62
C MET A 29 -3.86 -13.48 -4.93
N GLU A 30 -3.17 -13.72 -6.04
CA GLU A 30 -3.81 -14.00 -7.32
C GLU A 30 -4.65 -15.28 -7.29
N GLU A 31 -4.09 -16.37 -6.77
CA GLU A 31 -4.80 -17.64 -6.63
C GLU A 31 -5.98 -17.52 -5.67
N LEU A 32 -5.79 -16.86 -4.52
CA LEU A 32 -6.88 -16.58 -3.59
C LEU A 32 -7.97 -15.71 -4.24
N GLY A 33 -7.58 -14.74 -5.07
CA GLY A 33 -8.51 -13.91 -5.83
C GLY A 33 -9.33 -14.71 -6.84
N LYS A 34 -8.73 -15.69 -7.52
CA LYS A 34 -9.45 -16.63 -8.40
C LYS A 34 -10.46 -17.47 -7.60
N GLU A 35 -10.07 -17.96 -6.42
CA GLU A 35 -10.96 -18.73 -5.54
C GLU A 35 -12.18 -17.90 -5.09
N LEU A 36 -11.96 -16.66 -4.64
CA LEU A 36 -13.05 -15.76 -4.24
C LEU A 36 -14.03 -15.48 -5.37
N LYS A 37 -13.53 -15.27 -6.59
CA LYS A 37 -14.36 -15.07 -7.79
C LYS A 37 -15.17 -16.31 -8.13
N THR A 38 -14.51 -17.48 -8.12
CA THR A 38 -15.14 -18.76 -8.44
C THR A 38 -16.28 -19.08 -7.47
N ARG A 39 -16.14 -18.67 -6.20
CA ARG A 39 -17.16 -18.83 -5.16
C ARG A 39 -18.23 -17.73 -5.13
N GLY A 40 -18.17 -16.76 -6.04
CA GLY A 40 -19.14 -15.66 -6.11
C GLY A 40 -18.99 -14.58 -5.04
N PHE A 41 -17.88 -14.58 -4.28
CA PHE A 41 -17.60 -13.56 -3.26
C PHE A 41 -16.94 -12.30 -3.83
N ALA A 42 -16.44 -12.37 -5.07
CA ALA A 42 -15.79 -11.24 -5.74
C ALA A 42 -16.23 -11.14 -7.19
N ARG A 43 -16.25 -9.91 -7.73
CA ARG A 43 -16.61 -9.69 -9.12
C ARG A 43 -15.50 -10.16 -10.08
N PRO A 44 -15.85 -10.72 -11.26
CA PRO A 44 -14.85 -11.21 -12.21
C PRO A 44 -13.80 -10.17 -12.62
N GLU A 45 -14.21 -8.90 -12.73
CA GLU A 45 -13.37 -7.79 -13.16
C GLU A 45 -12.40 -7.27 -12.07
N TRP A 46 -12.58 -7.66 -10.81
CA TRP A 46 -11.73 -7.17 -9.71
C TRP A 46 -10.33 -7.77 -9.74
N ASN A 47 -9.28 -6.96 -9.67
CA ASN A 47 -7.91 -7.45 -9.50
C ASN A 47 -7.57 -7.46 -8.00
N LEU A 48 -7.80 -8.58 -7.34
CA LEU A 48 -7.56 -8.74 -5.91
C LEU A 48 -6.06 -8.96 -5.66
N ARG A 49 -5.41 -8.00 -4.99
CA ARG A 49 -4.01 -8.04 -4.57
C ARG A 49 -3.89 -7.45 -3.16
N TYR A 50 -2.74 -7.64 -2.53
CA TYR A 50 -2.43 -6.87 -1.33
C TYR A 50 -2.09 -5.44 -1.74
N ASP A 51 -3.07 -4.56 -1.54
CA ASP A 51 -2.97 -3.13 -1.79
C ASP A 51 -2.32 -2.44 -0.59
N VAL A 52 -1.08 -1.96 -0.78
CA VAL A 52 -0.48 -1.03 0.15
C VAL A 52 -0.95 0.37 -0.26
N ARG A 53 -2.05 0.77 0.39
CA ARG A 53 -2.81 2.01 0.17
C ARG A 53 -1.91 3.16 -0.27
N GLU A 54 -2.26 3.66 -1.44
CA GLU A 54 -1.91 4.94 -2.05
C GLU A 54 -1.19 5.92 -1.10
N GLY A 55 0.07 6.22 -1.41
CA GLY A 55 0.90 7.14 -0.63
C GLY A 55 1.26 8.39 -1.43
N VAL A 56 1.62 9.46 -0.73
CA VAL A 56 2.28 10.63 -1.34
C VAL A 56 3.72 10.66 -0.82
N PRO A 57 4.74 10.84 -1.67
CA PRO A 57 6.11 11.03 -1.19
C PRO A 57 6.19 12.26 -0.28
N THR A 58 6.70 12.09 0.95
CA THR A 58 6.87 13.19 1.92
C THR A 58 8.34 13.36 2.28
N ASP A 59 8.81 14.61 2.34
CA ASP A 59 10.10 14.94 2.95
C ASP A 59 9.92 15.21 4.45
N LYS A 60 10.79 14.64 5.28
CA LYS A 60 10.80 14.88 6.74
C LYS A 60 11.08 16.34 7.11
N ASN A 61 11.73 17.09 6.21
CA ASN A 61 12.06 18.50 6.38
C ASN A 61 10.94 19.44 5.89
N PHE A 62 9.87 18.91 5.30
CA PHE A 62 8.75 19.74 4.85
C PHE A 62 8.00 20.33 6.05
N ARG A 63 8.10 21.66 6.22
CA ARG A 63 7.44 22.40 7.31
C ARG A 63 6.21 23.22 6.86
N GLY A 64 5.72 22.98 5.64
CA GLY A 64 4.60 23.72 5.06
C GLY A 64 3.23 23.11 5.37
N THR A 65 2.18 23.86 5.04
CA THR A 65 0.81 23.32 4.91
C THR A 65 0.45 23.28 3.44
N MET A 66 -0.25 22.22 3.02
CA MET A 66 -0.78 22.14 1.66
C MET A 66 -2.22 22.69 1.66
N PRO A 67 -2.59 23.54 0.68
CA PRO A 67 -3.96 23.98 0.53
C PRO A 67 -4.93 22.80 0.35
N VAL A 68 -6.12 22.92 0.93
CA VAL A 68 -7.20 21.95 0.73
C VAL A 68 -7.55 21.90 -0.76
N GLY A 69 -7.69 20.70 -1.31
CA GLY A 69 -7.99 20.50 -2.72
C GLY A 69 -6.77 20.45 -3.64
N THR A 70 -5.55 20.56 -3.11
CA THR A 70 -4.32 20.32 -3.89
C THR A 70 -4.30 18.87 -4.38
N MET A 71 -4.10 18.68 -5.69
CA MET A 71 -3.82 17.35 -6.28
C MET A 71 -2.33 17.06 -6.13
N LEU A 72 -1.99 15.95 -5.48
CA LEU A 72 -0.62 15.53 -5.26
C LEU A 72 -0.29 14.29 -6.10
N PRO A 73 0.93 14.20 -6.65
CA PRO A 73 1.39 12.97 -7.25
C PRO A 73 1.52 11.92 -6.15
N GLY A 74 0.72 10.87 -6.24
CA GLY A 74 0.77 9.71 -5.39
C GLY A 74 1.36 8.51 -6.10
N PHE A 75 1.54 7.44 -5.33
CA PHE A 75 1.91 6.13 -5.84
C PHE A 75 0.95 5.08 -5.28
N GLU A 76 0.62 4.09 -6.10
CA GLU A 76 -0.10 2.87 -5.71
C GLU A 76 0.87 1.70 -5.88
N ILE A 77 1.01 0.87 -4.83
CA ILE A 77 1.83 -0.34 -4.86
C ILE A 77 0.92 -1.54 -4.66
N MET A 78 0.74 -2.32 -5.71
CA MET A 78 0.14 -3.64 -5.60
C MET A 78 1.25 -4.65 -5.36
N THR A 79 1.13 -5.43 -4.29
CA THR A 79 2.09 -6.47 -3.94
C THR A 79 1.45 -7.85 -3.94
N ASP A 80 2.31 -8.86 -4.09
CA ASP A 80 1.92 -10.26 -3.99
C ASP A 80 3.09 -11.11 -3.47
N ILE A 81 2.79 -12.33 -3.04
CA ILE A 81 3.75 -13.28 -2.48
C ILE A 81 3.99 -14.38 -3.51
N CYS A 82 5.26 -14.60 -3.87
CA CYS A 82 5.63 -15.72 -4.72
C CYS A 82 5.43 -17.03 -3.97
N MET A 83 4.67 -17.96 -4.56
CA MET A 83 4.42 -19.27 -3.94
C MET A 83 5.62 -20.21 -4.00
N ASP A 84 6.58 -19.94 -4.89
CA ASP A 84 7.75 -20.80 -5.07
C ASP A 84 8.87 -20.50 -4.06
N CYS A 85 9.05 -19.23 -3.68
CA CYS A 85 10.14 -18.81 -2.77
C CYS A 85 9.67 -17.98 -1.56
N GLY A 86 8.39 -17.66 -1.43
CA GLY A 86 7.83 -16.88 -0.32
C GLY A 86 8.14 -15.39 -0.34
N THR A 87 8.82 -14.87 -1.37
CA THR A 87 9.14 -13.43 -1.47
C THR A 87 7.89 -12.60 -1.68
N LEU A 88 7.66 -11.59 -0.84
CA LEU A 88 6.70 -10.50 -1.08
C LEU A 88 7.35 -9.44 -1.98
N TYR A 89 6.70 -9.10 -3.09
CA TYR A 89 7.22 -8.12 -4.04
C TYR A 89 6.12 -7.31 -4.72
N ALA A 90 6.48 -6.15 -5.25
CA ALA A 90 5.57 -5.35 -6.06
C ALA A 90 5.29 -6.07 -7.39
N VAL A 91 4.01 -6.29 -7.69
CA VAL A 91 3.55 -6.82 -8.98
C VAL A 91 3.16 -5.70 -9.93
N GLU A 92 2.81 -4.54 -9.37
CA GLU A 92 2.45 -3.36 -10.12
C GLU A 92 2.75 -2.07 -9.33
N LEU A 93 3.33 -1.10 -10.02
CA LEU A 93 3.58 0.25 -9.54
C LEU A 93 2.89 1.22 -10.49
N ARG A 94 2.07 2.12 -9.94
CA ARG A 94 1.38 3.15 -10.71
C ARG A 94 1.51 4.51 -10.03
N ARG A 95 1.72 5.56 -10.83
CA ARG A 95 1.43 6.93 -10.42
C ARG A 95 -0.08 7.11 -10.35
N VAL A 96 -0.55 7.67 -9.26
CA VAL A 96 -1.93 8.12 -9.08
C VAL A 96 -1.95 9.61 -8.78
N GLU A 97 -3.10 10.26 -8.95
CA GLU A 97 -3.33 11.60 -8.43
C GLU A 97 -4.20 11.50 -7.19
N ASN A 98 -3.61 11.78 -6.04
CA ASN A 98 -4.33 11.79 -4.79
C ASN A 98 -4.80 13.21 -4.52
N LYS A 99 -6.10 13.37 -4.26
CA LYS A 99 -6.56 14.59 -3.57
C LYS A 99 -5.82 14.62 -2.25
N GLY A 100 -5.11 15.71 -1.98
CA GLY A 100 -4.35 15.91 -0.76
C GLY A 100 -5.25 15.96 0.47
N GLU A 101 -5.78 14.81 0.88
CA GLU A 101 -6.11 14.57 2.28
C GLU A 101 -4.78 14.33 2.97
N VAL A 102 -4.08 15.42 3.28
CA VAL A 102 -3.11 15.35 4.36
C VAL A 102 -3.94 14.99 5.58
N ARG A 103 -3.96 13.71 5.93
CA ARG A 103 -4.23 13.31 7.31
C ARG A 103 -3.17 14.03 8.11
N ARG A 104 -3.52 15.24 8.59
CA ARG A 104 -2.85 15.80 9.75
C ARG A 104 -2.73 14.61 10.68
N SER A 105 -1.55 14.37 11.22
CA SER A 105 -1.46 13.87 12.57
C SER A 105 -2.22 14.89 13.42
N SER A 106 -3.55 14.84 13.35
CA SER A 106 -4.41 15.63 14.16
C SER A 106 -4.26 14.98 15.52
N GLY A 107 -3.31 15.49 16.30
CA GLY A 107 -3.66 15.94 17.62
C GLY A 107 -4.86 16.86 17.49
N LEU A 108 -6.04 16.28 17.22
CA LEU A 108 -7.31 16.89 17.53
C LEU A 108 -7.34 16.85 19.05
N GLN A 109 -6.72 17.84 19.68
CA GLN A 109 -7.16 18.26 20.99
C GLN A 109 -8.59 18.76 20.78
N LEU A 110 -9.55 17.89 21.10
CA LEU A 110 -10.92 18.30 21.32
C LEU A 110 -10.90 19.39 22.40
N PRO A 111 -11.55 20.55 22.19
CA PRO A 111 -11.70 21.51 23.27
C PRO A 111 -12.50 20.82 24.39
N ASN A 112 -11.88 20.67 25.56
CA ASN A 112 -12.31 19.95 26.78
C ASN A 112 -11.69 18.56 27.11
N GLN A 113 -10.67 18.08 26.40
CA GLN A 113 -9.86 17.00 27.01
C GLN A 113 -8.86 17.59 28.01
N GLN A 114 -9.30 17.71 29.27
CA GLN A 114 -8.35 17.80 30.38
C GLN A 114 -7.48 16.54 30.37
N PRO A 115 -6.15 16.68 30.48
CA PRO A 115 -5.28 15.51 30.60
C PRO A 115 -5.69 14.70 31.85
N PRO A 116 -5.67 13.37 31.79
CA PRO A 116 -5.98 12.55 32.97
C PRO A 116 -5.01 12.92 34.09
N THR A 117 -5.57 13.38 35.22
CA THR A 117 -4.81 13.91 36.37
C THR A 117 -4.14 12.84 37.22
N HIS A 118 -4.12 11.58 36.79
CA HIS A 118 -3.55 10.51 37.59
C HIS A 118 -2.60 9.63 36.75
N PRO A 119 -1.30 9.60 37.09
CA PRO A 119 -0.40 8.59 36.58
C PRO A 119 -0.69 7.31 37.35
N PHE A 120 -1.09 6.25 36.64
CA PHE A 120 -1.08 4.85 37.09
C PHE A 120 -1.69 4.55 38.48
N SER A 121 -2.84 3.89 38.50
CA SER A 121 -3.17 2.98 39.60
C SER A 121 -3.41 1.59 39.03
N ASN A 122 -2.38 0.75 39.18
CA ASN A 122 -2.54 -0.69 39.22
C ASN A 122 -3.16 -1.04 40.57
N SER A 123 -4.30 -1.72 40.56
CA SER A 123 -4.70 -2.80 41.48
C SER A 123 -5.93 -3.48 40.90
#